data_AF-A0A4Q6C4Q9-F1
#
_entry.id   AF-A0A4Q6C4Q9-F1
#
_cell.length_a   1.000
_cell.length_b   1.000
_cell.length_c   1.000
_cell.angle_alpha   90.00
_cell.angle_beta   90.00
_cell.angle_gamma   90.00
#
_symmetry.space_group_name_H-M   'P 1'
#
loop_
_entity.id
_entity.type
_entity.pdbx_description
1 polymer ?
#
loop_
_entity_poly.entity_id
_entity_poly.type
_entity_poly.pdbx_seq_one_letter_code
_entity_poly.pdbx_strand_id
1 'polypeptide(L)'
;MDEHRETPVRLDYFRLVKRLNEHLSNLGDERIDEEIQEAWAGYFQEMAITQEEIDVIGPWYNRHYTVSLSIPTLRRYVEHLRTHSFLPGQRLVDQIESDAAAILEACASMGLAGHRLSDALFQAAALVHHAAYRANYPNIDSACIRQEIESRARLADYFSRDILNEAQNGVGAAAKLGKTLFPRQ
;
A
#
# COMPACT_ATOMS: atom_id res chain seq x y z
N MET A 1 0.60 3.14 -35.58
CA MET A 1 1.01 4.54 -35.37
C MET A 1 1.70 4.58 -34.01
N ASP A 2 2.98 4.27 -34.04
CA ASP A 2 3.91 4.57 -32.94
C ASP A 2 4.10 6.08 -32.90
N GLU A 3 3.90 6.68 -31.72
CA GLU A 3 4.69 7.80 -31.20
C GLU A 3 4.17 8.15 -29.79
N HIS A 4 4.41 7.25 -28.82
CA HIS A 4 4.77 7.69 -27.47
C HIS A 4 6.29 7.74 -27.45
N ARG A 5 6.86 8.86 -27.92
CA ARG A 5 8.26 9.14 -27.60
C ARG A 5 8.30 9.40 -26.10
N GLU A 6 8.66 8.38 -25.33
CA GLU A 6 9.00 8.53 -23.92
C GLU A 6 9.97 9.70 -23.80
N THR A 7 9.57 10.71 -23.02
CA THR A 7 10.45 11.86 -22.80
C THR A 7 11.71 11.33 -22.13
N PRO A 8 12.93 11.62 -22.64
CA PRO A 8 14.15 11.11 -22.05
C PRO A 8 14.18 11.42 -20.55
N VAL A 9 14.45 10.42 -19.74
CA VAL A 9 14.55 10.57 -18.28
C VAL A 9 15.68 11.54 -17.97
N ARG A 10 15.38 12.65 -17.30
CA ARG A 10 16.41 13.63 -16.94
C ARG A 10 17.30 13.09 -15.84
N LEU A 11 18.61 13.31 -15.98
CA LEU A 11 19.64 12.90 -15.02
C LEU A 11 19.35 13.36 -13.58
N ASP A 12 18.70 14.52 -13.42
CA ASP A 12 18.33 15.06 -12.12
C ASP A 12 17.39 14.12 -11.34
N TYR A 13 16.40 13.50 -12.01
CA TYR A 13 15.50 12.55 -11.36
C TYR A 13 16.18 11.24 -11.01
N PHE A 14 17.15 10.80 -11.80
CA PHE A 14 17.98 9.64 -11.46
C PHE A 14 18.79 9.87 -10.18
N ARG A 15 19.30 11.10 -9.97
CA ARG A 15 19.96 11.48 -8.71
C ARG A 15 18.99 11.47 -7.53
N LEU A 16 17.74 11.87 -7.73
CA LEU A 16 16.71 11.82 -6.69
C LEU A 16 16.36 10.39 -6.29
N VAL A 17 16.27 9.45 -7.26
CA VAL A 17 16.06 8.02 -6.96
C VAL A 17 17.21 7.48 -6.11
N LYS A 18 18.47 7.78 -6.49
CA LYS A 18 19.65 7.39 -5.70
C LYS A 18 19.62 7.96 -4.29
N ARG A 19 19.27 9.24 -4.15
CA ARG A 19 19.15 9.91 -2.85
C ARG A 19 18.06 9.27 -1.98
N LEU A 20 16.91 8.91 -2.54
CA LEU A 20 15.92 8.15 -1.81
C LEU A 20 16.51 6.82 -1.33
N ASN A 21 17.17 6.09 -2.22
CA ASN A 21 17.82 4.81 -1.91
C ASN A 21 18.91 4.90 -0.82
N GLU A 22 19.54 6.06 -0.63
CA GLU A 22 20.48 6.32 0.48
C GLU A 22 19.72 6.34 1.82
N HIS A 23 18.57 7.02 1.88
CA HIS A 23 17.70 7.04 3.06
C HIS A 23 17.13 5.66 3.39
N LEU A 24 16.97 4.80 2.38
CA LEU A 24 16.45 3.43 2.50
C LEU A 24 17.53 2.37 2.77
N SER A 25 18.77 2.78 3.06
CA SER A 25 19.92 1.87 3.21
C SER A 25 19.72 0.72 4.22
N ASN A 26 18.90 0.92 5.26
CA ASN A 26 18.60 -0.10 6.27
C ASN A 26 17.62 -1.19 5.81
N LEU A 27 16.98 -1.02 4.64
CA LEU A 27 15.92 -1.91 4.18
C LEU A 27 16.42 -3.13 3.38
N GLY A 28 17.73 -3.26 3.15
CA GLY A 28 18.31 -4.42 2.45
C GLY A 28 17.74 -4.61 1.05
N ASP A 29 17.15 -5.78 0.80
CA ASP A 29 16.57 -6.17 -0.51
C ASP A 29 15.28 -5.41 -0.84
N GLU A 30 14.68 -4.71 0.12
CA GLU A 30 13.45 -3.92 -0.07
C GLU A 30 13.72 -2.52 -0.66
N ARG A 31 14.99 -2.24 -0.98
CA ARG A 31 15.42 -1.02 -1.68
C ARG A 31 15.03 -1.07 -3.15
N ILE A 32 15.06 0.09 -3.81
CA ILE A 32 14.82 0.16 -5.25
C ILE A 32 16.01 -0.49 -5.96
N ASP A 33 15.76 -1.61 -6.63
CA ASP A 33 16.78 -2.33 -7.41
C ASP A 33 17.42 -1.40 -8.46
N GLU A 34 18.74 -1.52 -8.62
CA GLU A 34 19.52 -0.79 -9.61
C GLU A 34 18.98 -1.00 -11.03
N GLU A 35 18.51 -2.22 -11.33
CA GLU A 35 17.95 -2.58 -12.65
C GLU A 35 16.68 -1.77 -13.01
N ILE A 36 15.95 -1.26 -12.00
CA ILE A 36 14.69 -0.53 -12.21
C ILE A 36 14.80 0.97 -11.88
N GLN A 37 15.98 1.49 -11.52
CA GLN A 37 16.14 2.91 -11.14
C GLN A 37 15.77 3.88 -12.26
N GLU A 38 16.00 3.51 -13.53
CA GLU A 38 15.61 4.33 -14.67
C GLU A 38 14.09 4.48 -14.78
N ALA A 39 13.35 3.37 -14.62
CA ALA A 39 11.89 3.39 -14.59
C ALA A 39 11.37 4.26 -13.42
N TRP A 40 11.96 4.11 -12.23
CA TRP A 40 11.65 4.96 -11.08
C TRP A 40 11.90 6.45 -11.34
N ALA A 41 12.99 6.78 -12.02
CA ALA A 41 13.31 8.15 -12.38
C ALA A 41 12.29 8.75 -13.37
N GLY A 42 11.76 7.93 -14.29
CA GLY A 42 10.61 8.30 -15.13
C GLY A 42 9.39 8.70 -14.29
N TYR A 43 9.01 7.88 -13.31
CA TYR A 43 7.89 8.22 -12.41
C TYR A 43 8.17 9.44 -11.53
N PHE A 44 9.41 9.64 -11.08
CA PHE A 44 9.81 10.83 -10.32
C PHE A 44 9.62 12.10 -11.16
N GLN A 45 9.96 12.02 -12.44
CA GLN A 45 9.74 13.09 -13.41
C GLN A 45 8.25 13.38 -13.59
N GLU A 46 7.42 12.35 -13.77
CA GLU A 46 5.95 12.49 -13.87
C GLU A 46 5.32 13.12 -12.62
N MET A 47 5.81 12.75 -11.44
CA MET A 47 5.35 13.30 -10.16
C MET A 47 5.86 14.72 -9.90
N ALA A 48 6.84 15.17 -10.70
CA ALA A 48 7.64 16.36 -10.44
C ALA A 48 8.12 16.42 -8.98
N ILE A 49 8.63 15.30 -8.48
CA ILE A 49 9.08 15.19 -7.08
C ILE A 49 10.33 16.03 -6.86
N THR A 50 10.41 16.71 -5.72
CA THR A 50 11.55 17.58 -5.38
C THR A 50 12.53 16.89 -4.42
N GLN A 51 13.73 17.47 -4.30
CA GLN A 51 14.71 16.98 -3.34
C GLN A 51 14.22 17.15 -1.90
N GLU A 52 13.57 18.27 -1.57
CA GLU A 52 13.03 18.51 -0.22
C GLU A 52 12.00 17.44 0.15
N GLU A 53 11.16 17.02 -0.80
CA GLU A 53 10.17 15.97 -0.59
C GLU A 53 10.84 14.62 -0.31
N ILE A 54 11.89 14.27 -1.06
CA ILE A 54 12.69 13.06 -0.80
C ILE A 54 13.35 13.10 0.58
N ASP A 55 13.86 14.26 0.99
CA ASP A 55 14.54 14.44 2.27
C ASP A 55 13.60 14.37 3.48
N VAL A 56 12.31 14.59 3.26
CA VAL A 56 11.28 14.36 4.28
C VAL A 56 10.78 12.91 4.23
N ILE A 57 10.43 12.42 3.04
CA ILE A 57 9.80 11.11 2.85
C ILE A 57 10.76 9.97 3.19
N GLY A 58 12.02 10.01 2.74
CA GLY A 58 12.98 8.92 2.94
C GLY A 58 13.18 8.56 4.42
N PRO A 59 13.60 9.50 5.28
CA PRO A 59 13.78 9.26 6.72
C PRO A 59 12.48 8.94 7.45
N TRP A 60 11.35 9.51 7.01
CA TRP A 60 10.04 9.17 7.57
C TRP A 60 9.66 7.73 7.24
N TYR A 61 9.80 7.32 5.98
CA TYR A 61 9.45 6.00 5.53
C TYR A 61 10.35 4.93 6.15
N ASN A 62 11.65 5.17 6.28
CA ASN A 62 12.55 4.23 6.97
C ASN A 62 12.15 3.99 8.45
N ARG A 63 11.53 4.98 9.11
CA ARG A 63 11.03 4.84 10.50
C ARG A 63 9.67 4.15 10.60
N HIS A 64 8.84 4.27 9.56
CA HIS A 64 7.46 3.78 9.55
C HIS A 64 7.23 2.70 8.48
N TYR A 65 8.31 2.09 8.00
CA TYR A 65 8.32 1.08 6.96
C TYR A 65 7.48 -0.12 7.39
N THR A 66 6.61 -0.57 6.50
CA THR A 66 5.80 -1.77 6.70
C THR A 66 5.82 -2.70 5.48
N VAL A 67 6.01 -2.17 4.26
CA VAL A 67 6.13 -2.89 2.97
C VAL A 67 7.08 -2.17 2.04
N SER A 68 7.59 -2.89 1.04
CA SER A 68 8.44 -2.39 -0.05
C SER A 68 7.87 -1.13 -0.66
N LEU A 69 8.74 -0.18 -0.99
CA LEU A 69 8.28 1.10 -1.52
C LEU A 69 7.77 0.86 -2.94
N SER A 70 6.55 1.29 -3.20
CA SER A 70 5.97 1.26 -4.54
C SER A 70 5.73 2.68 -5.05
N ILE A 71 5.69 2.86 -6.37
CA ILE A 71 5.37 4.14 -7.00
C ILE A 71 4.00 4.69 -6.54
N PRO A 72 2.91 3.89 -6.50
CA PRO A 72 1.63 4.35 -5.94
C PRO A 72 1.75 4.83 -4.50
N THR A 73 2.48 4.10 -3.66
CA THR A 73 2.70 4.45 -2.26
C THR A 73 3.51 5.75 -2.11
N LEU A 74 4.58 5.92 -2.89
CA LEU A 74 5.38 7.13 -2.90
C LEU A 74 4.56 8.35 -3.36
N ARG A 75 3.79 8.21 -4.44
CA ARG A 75 2.91 9.27 -4.95
C ARG A 75 1.98 9.78 -3.85
N ARG A 76 1.40 8.86 -3.09
CA ARG A 76 0.52 9.19 -1.97
C ARG A 76 1.23 9.93 -0.85
N TYR A 77 2.49 9.57 -0.54
CA TYR A 77 3.27 10.29 0.47
C TYR A 77 3.59 11.71 0.04
N VAL A 78 3.94 11.90 -1.23
CA VAL A 78 4.15 13.21 -1.84
C VAL A 78 2.87 14.05 -1.78
N GLU A 79 1.73 13.50 -2.22
CA GLU A 79 0.43 14.18 -2.18
C GLU A 79 0.04 14.58 -0.76
N HIS A 80 0.24 13.68 0.22
CA HIS A 80 -0.03 13.98 1.62
C HIS A 80 0.85 15.11 2.13
N LEU A 81 2.17 15.05 1.86
CA LEU A 81 3.13 16.07 2.27
C LEU A 81 2.80 17.43 1.64
N ARG A 82 2.45 17.48 0.35
CA ARG A 82 2.02 18.70 -0.34
C ARG A 82 0.75 19.29 0.26
N THR A 83 -0.21 18.44 0.61
CA THR A 83 -1.52 18.87 1.13
C THR A 83 -1.44 19.36 2.57
N HIS A 84 -0.66 18.68 3.42
CA HIS A 84 -0.65 18.92 4.86
C HIS A 84 0.63 19.61 5.36
N SER A 85 1.65 19.74 4.50
CA SER A 85 2.99 20.28 4.83
C SER A 85 3.80 19.47 5.86
N PHE A 86 3.31 18.30 6.28
CA PHE A 86 4.03 17.37 7.14
C PHE A 86 3.59 15.92 6.88
N LEU A 87 4.41 14.96 7.33
CA LEU A 87 4.02 13.54 7.45
C LEU A 87 3.77 13.20 8.92
N PRO A 88 2.74 12.40 9.25
CA PRO A 88 2.39 12.09 10.63
C PRO A 88 3.43 11.19 11.30
N GLY A 89 3.47 11.14 12.63
CA GLY A 89 4.39 10.25 13.39
C GLY A 89 4.06 8.75 13.35
N GLN A 90 3.40 8.29 12.29
CA GLN A 90 2.91 6.94 12.07
C GLN A 90 2.79 6.68 10.56
N ARG A 91 2.64 5.42 10.12
CA ARG A 91 2.42 5.11 8.68
C ARG A 91 1.11 5.69 8.16
N LEU A 92 1.06 5.94 6.86
CA LEU A 92 -0.15 6.36 6.16
C LEU A 92 -0.95 5.14 5.69
N VAL A 93 -2.09 4.86 6.33
CA VAL A 93 -3.02 3.75 5.99
C VAL A 93 -3.56 3.94 4.59
N ASP A 94 -3.44 2.97 3.70
CA ASP A 94 -3.99 3.10 2.34
C ASP A 94 -5.54 3.10 2.31
N GLN A 95 -6.11 3.38 1.14
CA GLN A 95 -7.56 3.40 1.01
C GLN A 95 -8.16 2.00 1.24
N ILE A 96 -7.46 0.94 0.80
CA ILE A 96 -7.93 -0.45 0.93
C ILE A 96 -8.03 -0.84 2.41
N GLU A 97 -7.01 -0.52 3.20
CA GLU A 97 -6.98 -0.73 4.63
C GLU A 97 -8.04 0.11 5.35
N SER A 98 -8.25 1.35 4.92
CA SER A 98 -9.29 2.23 5.47
C SER A 98 -10.70 1.68 5.21
N ASP A 99 -10.95 1.17 4.00
CA ASP A 99 -12.20 0.56 3.60
C ASP A 99 -12.41 -0.78 4.32
N ALA A 100 -11.37 -1.62 4.42
CA ALA A 100 -11.40 -2.87 5.18
C ALA A 100 -11.76 -2.60 6.64
N ALA A 101 -11.19 -1.53 7.24
CA ALA A 101 -11.52 -1.15 8.60
C ALA A 101 -13.00 -0.76 8.76
N ALA A 102 -13.53 0.02 7.83
CA ALA A 102 -14.94 0.40 7.82
C ALA A 102 -15.87 -0.81 7.63
N ILE A 103 -15.50 -1.77 6.78
CA ILE A 103 -16.24 -3.03 6.59
C ILE A 103 -16.26 -3.84 7.89
N LEU A 104 -15.13 -3.96 8.59
CA LEU A 104 -15.05 -4.67 9.87
C LEU A 104 -15.93 -4.02 10.94
N GLU A 105 -15.89 -2.68 11.05
CA GLU A 105 -16.76 -1.93 11.97
C GLU A 105 -18.24 -2.12 11.63
N ALA A 106 -18.62 -2.09 10.35
CA ALA A 106 -19.98 -2.34 9.91
C ALA A 106 -20.44 -3.76 10.26
N CYS A 107 -19.62 -4.78 9.99
CA CYS A 107 -19.91 -6.16 10.34
C CYS A 107 -20.08 -6.35 11.87
N ALA A 108 -19.22 -5.70 12.67
CA ALA A 108 -19.35 -5.74 14.12
C ALA A 108 -20.64 -5.08 14.61
N SER A 109 -21.07 -3.96 13.99
CA SER A 109 -22.35 -3.32 14.29
C SER A 109 -23.57 -4.21 13.97
N MET A 110 -23.41 -5.17 13.06
CA MET A 110 -24.41 -6.18 12.72
C MET A 110 -24.34 -7.43 13.63
N GLY A 111 -23.42 -7.46 14.60
CA GLY A 111 -23.21 -8.62 15.48
C GLY A 111 -22.49 -9.80 14.79
N LEU A 112 -21.85 -9.58 13.64
CA LEU A 112 -20.99 -10.59 13.02
C LEU A 112 -19.59 -10.50 13.64
N ALA A 113 -19.09 -11.60 14.19
CA ALA A 113 -17.78 -11.64 14.84
C ALA A 113 -17.13 -13.03 14.73
N GLY A 114 -15.83 -13.09 15.02
CA GLY A 114 -15.06 -14.33 15.09
C GLY A 114 -14.94 -15.08 13.75
N HIS A 115 -14.79 -16.41 13.83
CA HIS A 115 -14.55 -17.25 12.65
C HIS A 115 -15.63 -17.14 11.58
N ARG A 116 -16.89 -17.02 11.98
CA ARG A 116 -18.00 -16.87 11.02
C ARG A 116 -17.90 -15.58 10.20
N LEU A 117 -17.46 -14.49 10.81
CA LEU A 117 -17.19 -13.25 10.07
C LEU A 117 -16.02 -13.44 9.09
N SER A 118 -14.94 -14.07 9.55
CA SER A 118 -13.78 -14.37 8.71
C SER A 118 -14.19 -15.16 7.46
N ASP A 119 -14.87 -16.30 7.62
CA ASP A 119 -15.31 -17.13 6.50
C ASP A 119 -16.22 -16.38 5.52
N ALA A 120 -17.15 -15.57 6.06
CA ALA A 120 -18.05 -14.77 5.25
C ALA A 120 -17.30 -13.70 4.44
N LEU A 121 -16.30 -13.03 5.03
CA LEU A 121 -15.48 -12.03 4.34
C LEU A 121 -14.61 -12.65 3.25
N PHE A 122 -14.00 -13.82 3.50
CA PHE A 122 -13.25 -14.54 2.46
C PHE A 122 -14.15 -14.94 1.29
N GLN A 123 -15.34 -15.49 1.58
CA GLN A 123 -16.31 -15.85 0.55
C GLN A 123 -16.78 -14.63 -0.24
N ALA A 124 -17.06 -13.52 0.44
CA ALA A 124 -17.49 -12.27 -0.19
C ALA A 124 -16.39 -11.69 -1.11
N ALA A 125 -15.14 -11.66 -0.64
CA ALA A 125 -14.00 -11.19 -1.43
C ALA A 125 -13.82 -12.02 -2.70
N ALA A 126 -13.87 -13.35 -2.60
CA ALA A 126 -13.77 -14.23 -3.76
C ALA A 126 -14.90 -13.97 -4.78
N LEU A 127 -16.15 -13.83 -4.32
CA LEU A 127 -17.29 -13.56 -5.19
C LEU A 127 -17.16 -12.21 -5.92
N VAL A 128 -16.75 -11.15 -5.22
CA VAL A 128 -16.55 -9.82 -5.80
C VAL A 128 -15.43 -9.86 -6.85
N HIS A 129 -14.30 -10.51 -6.55
CA HIS A 129 -13.21 -10.67 -7.51
C HIS A 129 -13.67 -11.44 -8.76
N HIS A 130 -14.32 -12.59 -8.59
CA HIS A 130 -14.81 -13.37 -9.73
C HIS A 130 -15.84 -12.59 -10.55
N ALA A 131 -16.74 -11.84 -9.92
CA ALA A 131 -17.73 -11.02 -10.61
C ALA A 131 -17.07 -9.91 -11.45
N ALA A 132 -16.10 -9.20 -10.89
CA ALA A 132 -15.36 -8.14 -11.59
C ALA A 132 -14.60 -8.67 -12.81
N TYR A 133 -13.91 -9.80 -12.66
CA TYR A 133 -13.22 -10.44 -13.79
C TYR A 133 -14.18 -10.93 -14.85
N ARG A 134 -15.31 -11.54 -14.46
CA ARG A 134 -16.29 -12.04 -15.42
C ARG A 134 -16.94 -10.90 -16.22
N ALA A 135 -17.13 -9.74 -15.61
CA ALA A 135 -17.69 -8.55 -16.27
C ALA A 135 -16.69 -7.90 -17.24
N ASN A 136 -15.42 -7.79 -16.86
CA ASN A 136 -14.42 -7.04 -17.62
C ASN A 136 -13.59 -7.91 -18.59
N TYR A 137 -13.46 -9.21 -18.29
CA TYR A 137 -12.61 -10.17 -18.99
C TYR A 137 -13.33 -11.52 -19.13
N PRO A 138 -14.38 -11.61 -19.98
CA PRO A 138 -15.27 -12.78 -20.03
C PRO A 138 -14.58 -14.10 -20.41
N ASN A 139 -13.41 -14.02 -21.05
CA ASN A 139 -12.63 -15.19 -21.49
C ASN A 139 -11.38 -15.44 -20.63
N ILE A 140 -11.23 -14.76 -19.50
CA ILE A 140 -10.06 -14.99 -18.63
C ILE A 140 -10.12 -16.40 -18.02
N ASP A 141 -8.95 -17.04 -17.93
CA ASP A 141 -8.84 -18.32 -17.23
C ASP A 141 -9.14 -18.14 -15.74
N SER A 142 -10.01 -18.99 -15.21
CA SER A 142 -10.30 -19.10 -13.79
C SER A 142 -9.05 -19.33 -12.92
N ALA A 143 -8.02 -19.98 -13.47
CA ALA A 143 -6.74 -20.18 -12.77
C ALA A 143 -6.03 -18.85 -12.50
N CYS A 144 -6.07 -17.89 -13.45
CA CYS A 144 -5.50 -16.56 -13.26
C CYS A 144 -6.23 -15.80 -12.15
N ILE A 145 -7.56 -15.89 -12.10
CA ILE A 145 -8.35 -15.24 -11.03
C ILE A 145 -7.98 -15.84 -9.66
N ARG A 146 -7.84 -17.17 -9.58
CA ARG A 146 -7.46 -17.86 -8.34
C ARG A 146 -6.09 -17.40 -7.85
N GLN A 147 -5.11 -17.35 -8.75
CA GLN A 147 -3.76 -16.89 -8.43
C GLN A 147 -3.73 -15.45 -7.92
N GLU A 148 -4.58 -14.58 -8.47
CA GLU A 148 -4.72 -13.19 -7.97
C GLU A 148 -5.29 -13.18 -6.56
N ILE A 149 -6.37 -13.93 -6.28
CA ILE A 149 -6.97 -14.03 -4.93
C ILE A 149 -5.95 -14.55 -3.92
N GLU A 150 -5.20 -15.60 -4.25
CA GLU A 150 -4.13 -16.14 -3.40
C GLU A 150 -3.03 -15.12 -3.13
N SER A 151 -2.68 -14.32 -4.15
CA SER A 151 -1.69 -13.24 -4.00
C SER A 151 -2.20 -12.13 -3.07
N ARG A 152 -3.49 -11.79 -3.13
CA ARG A 152 -4.12 -10.84 -2.19
C ARG A 152 -4.15 -11.38 -0.76
N ALA A 153 -4.43 -12.67 -0.57
CA ALA A 153 -4.39 -13.29 0.75
C ALA A 153 -2.98 -13.25 1.36
N ARG A 154 -1.94 -13.56 0.57
CA ARG A 154 -0.53 -13.44 1.01
C ARG A 154 -0.14 -12.01 1.37
N LEU A 155 -0.60 -11.04 0.58
CA LEU A 155 -0.35 -9.63 0.86
C LEU A 155 -1.03 -9.19 2.17
N ALA A 156 -2.29 -9.60 2.39
CA ALA A 156 -3.00 -9.32 3.63
C ALA A 156 -2.31 -9.93 4.87
N ASP A 157 -1.76 -11.14 4.75
CA ASP A 157 -0.97 -11.79 5.79
C ASP A 157 0.30 -10.99 6.13
N TYR A 158 1.02 -10.52 5.11
CA TYR A 158 2.23 -9.71 5.27
C TYR A 158 1.96 -8.44 6.10
N PHE A 159 0.85 -7.73 5.83
CA PHE A 159 0.46 -6.53 6.57
C PHE A 159 -0.16 -6.80 7.96
N SER A 160 -0.65 -8.02 8.19
CA SER A 160 -1.52 -8.33 9.32
C SER A 160 -0.87 -7.99 10.66
N ARG A 161 0.41 -8.33 10.84
CA ARG A 161 1.14 -8.12 12.09
C ARG A 161 1.14 -6.65 12.50
N ASP A 162 1.44 -5.76 11.56
CA ASP A 162 1.61 -4.34 11.87
C ASP A 162 0.25 -3.67 12.13
N ILE A 163 -0.78 -4.03 11.34
CA ILE A 163 -2.16 -3.59 11.56
C ILE A 163 -2.69 -4.07 12.93
N LEU A 164 -2.46 -5.33 13.27
CA LEU A 164 -2.88 -5.91 14.55
C LEU A 164 -2.14 -5.30 15.73
N ASN A 165 -0.83 -5.05 15.61
CA ASN A 165 -0.04 -4.38 16.64
C ASN A 165 -0.54 -2.94 16.89
N GLU A 166 -0.83 -2.18 15.84
CA GLU A 166 -1.43 -0.85 15.96
C GLU A 166 -2.79 -0.88 16.65
N ALA A 167 -3.67 -1.78 16.19
CA ALA A 167 -5.00 -1.97 16.75
C ALA A 167 -4.95 -2.37 18.23
N GLN A 168 -4.07 -3.30 18.61
CA GLN A 168 -3.95 -3.79 19.98
C GLN A 168 -3.33 -2.76 20.92
N ASN A 169 -2.32 -2.02 20.47
CA ASN A 169 -1.63 -1.02 21.28
C ASN A 169 -2.35 0.35 21.30
N GLY A 170 -3.37 0.54 20.47
CA GLY A 170 -4.12 1.80 20.38
C GLY A 170 -3.28 2.95 19.81
N VAL A 171 -2.28 2.63 19.00
CA VAL A 171 -1.37 3.60 18.36
C VAL A 171 -1.38 3.41 16.86
N GLY A 172 -0.99 4.43 16.11
CA GLY A 172 -1.02 4.34 14.66
C GLY A 172 -2.44 4.50 14.13
N ALA A 173 -2.57 4.22 12.84
CA ALA A 173 -3.75 4.60 12.10
C ALA A 173 -4.79 3.46 11.99
N ALA A 174 -4.38 2.22 12.30
CA ALA A 174 -5.29 1.11 12.57
C ALA A 174 -5.77 1.04 14.03
N ALA A 175 -5.33 1.94 14.93
CA ALA A 175 -5.72 1.95 16.35
C ALA A 175 -7.23 1.84 16.60
N LYS A 176 -8.05 2.47 15.74
CA LYS A 176 -9.51 2.44 15.84
C LYS A 176 -10.10 1.01 15.77
N LEU A 177 -9.41 0.09 15.09
CA LEU A 177 -9.82 -1.31 14.97
C LEU A 177 -9.68 -2.10 16.26
N GLY A 178 -8.98 -1.58 17.27
CA GLY A 178 -8.74 -2.29 18.52
C GLY A 178 -10.02 -2.80 19.18
N LYS A 179 -11.09 -1.99 19.20
CA LYS A 179 -12.38 -2.41 19.79
C LYS A 179 -13.08 -3.50 18.97
N THR A 180 -12.93 -3.46 17.65
CA THR A 180 -13.58 -4.37 16.71
C THR A 180 -12.88 -5.73 16.67
N LEU A 181 -11.53 -5.72 16.62
CA LEU A 181 -10.71 -6.93 16.50
C LEU A 181 -10.39 -7.56 17.85
N PHE A 182 -10.28 -6.75 18.91
CA PHE A 182 -9.97 -7.18 20.27
C PHE A 182 -11.01 -6.66 21.27
N PRO A 183 -12.29 -7.08 21.15
CA PRO A 183 -13.32 -6.69 22.10
C PRO A 183 -12.92 -7.16 23.51
N ARG A 184 -12.87 -6.25 24.48
CA ARG A 184 -12.63 -6.61 25.88
C ARG A 184 -13.75 -7.54 26.34
N GLN A 185 -13.38 -8.72 26.82
CA GLN A 185 -14.29 -9.63 27.53
C GLN A 185 -14.66 -9.09 28.90
#